data_AF-A0A9E3EXL8-F1
#
_entry.id   AF-A0A9E3EXL8-F1
#
_cell.length_a   1.000
_cell.length_b   1.000
_cell.length_c   1.000
_cell.angle_alpha   90.00
_cell.angle_beta   90.00
_cell.angle_gamma   90.00
#
_symmetry.space_group_name_H-M   'P 1'
#
loop_
_entity.id
_entity.type
_entity.pdbx_description
1 polymer ?
#
loop_
_entity_poly.entity_id
_entity_poly.type
_entity_poly.pdbx_seq_one_letter_code
_entity_poly.pdbx_strand_id
1 'polypeptide(L)'
;MRTPRVGGLRSGAQVLLTTLFLSTLLLTSACGGDPQVQQQANQNQTQLDTLLQRAQSIGVPASLLQSIIKQKQQLANSHAPSNPFDSATANTYYRNLSTRYGQLTTQTQSIIDTTTMQDQTQAQHAVDSFNESISQAHAQKLPVQYFTQQLSQMQTSLSIAKYPKDYTAVSSKVQNLDQTLTLMKATNGQLKIFKTTIDQMKAANLDETAMQMQYQSDQQQLSTGETPSAFQNLGTLINAQYLQAVVSTNLALPYAINARLSDISSKVQFLHTYGIDTTTYQQALNADKAAARRIKTVQNYIQFSKQVDADIASMHDDLVTGQAHALLQQFHREADAWSKLHMYHDKYDGKYYSMDATYQDAGMGSMLDEEMTWNYTVDDFQSFIGTINDELFNLHMFEANYNDKTPYTKVHATDMQLLDHYKLQKGQVIVVSTSEQALRLYQDSKLVTSFLVTTGRVELPALAGEWSVQNRESPTEFKSPDPPGSPFYYPPTHINYAILYHHGGYFLHDSWWRVNYGPGTEFPHYDVGGDETFSGSGSHGCVNMPEDKAAWIYANTDFNTSIIIY
;
A
#
# COMPACT_ATOMS: atom_id res chain seq x y z
N MET A 1 20.18 -10.37 93.11
CA MET A 1 20.91 -10.29 91.83
C MET A 1 20.05 -10.91 90.75
N ARG A 2 19.94 -10.24 89.60
CA ARG A 2 19.08 -10.60 88.47
C ARG A 2 19.49 -11.94 87.85
N THR A 3 18.51 -12.77 87.51
CA THR A 3 18.37 -13.56 86.26
C THR A 3 17.04 -14.35 86.26
N PRO A 4 16.55 -14.82 85.09
CA PRO A 4 15.12 -14.97 84.77
C PRO A 4 14.64 -16.43 84.62
N ARG A 5 13.31 -16.66 84.55
CA ARG A 5 12.60 -17.35 83.43
C ARG A 5 11.14 -17.77 83.76
N VAL A 6 10.30 -17.63 82.72
CA VAL A 6 9.20 -18.49 82.24
C VAL A 6 7.85 -18.50 82.99
N GLY A 7 6.77 -18.37 82.20
CA GLY A 7 5.43 -18.89 82.53
C GLY A 7 4.33 -18.18 81.74
N GLY A 8 3.69 -18.89 80.80
CA GLY A 8 2.56 -18.39 80.02
C GLY A 8 1.17 -18.80 80.54
N LEU A 9 0.16 -18.20 79.88
CA LEU A 9 -1.23 -18.63 79.63
C LEU A 9 -2.37 -18.31 80.64
N ARG A 10 -3.37 -17.60 80.05
CA ARG A 10 -4.85 -17.57 80.28
C ARG A 10 -5.38 -16.74 81.47
N SER A 11 -6.54 -16.07 81.45
CA SER A 11 -7.59 -15.73 80.46
C SER A 11 -8.63 -14.84 81.17
N GLY A 12 -9.26 -13.90 80.44
CA GLY A 12 -10.59 -13.33 80.76
C GLY A 12 -10.61 -12.27 81.88
N ALA A 13 -11.49 -11.29 81.90
CA ALA A 13 -12.66 -10.94 81.10
C ALA A 13 -12.98 -9.45 81.36
N GLN A 14 -13.84 -8.86 80.52
CA GLN A 14 -14.45 -7.52 80.69
C GLN A 14 -13.66 -6.28 80.23
N VAL A 15 -13.32 -6.24 78.93
CA VAL A 15 -13.28 -4.96 78.17
C VAL A 15 -14.08 -5.05 76.85
N LEU A 16 -14.67 -6.20 76.55
CA LEU A 16 -15.53 -6.39 75.38
C LEU A 16 -16.98 -6.02 75.74
N LEU A 17 -17.46 -4.83 75.36
CA LEU A 17 -18.82 -4.67 74.82
C LEU A 17 -19.20 -3.28 74.30
N THR A 18 -18.37 -2.24 74.44
CA THR A 18 -18.76 -0.88 73.97
C THR A 18 -17.82 -0.21 72.97
N THR A 19 -16.69 -0.85 72.63
CA THR A 19 -15.73 -0.32 71.64
C THR A 19 -15.56 -1.19 70.39
N LEU A 20 -16.27 -2.32 70.29
CA LEU A 20 -16.29 -3.18 69.08
C LEU A 20 -17.53 -2.96 68.19
N PHE A 21 -18.45 -2.08 68.58
CA PHE A 21 -19.61 -1.69 67.77
C PHE A 21 -19.44 -0.34 67.06
N LEU A 22 -18.35 0.40 67.32
CA LEU A 22 -18.06 1.68 66.67
C LEU A 22 -16.95 1.60 65.61
N SER A 23 -16.28 0.44 65.44
CA SER A 23 -15.28 0.20 64.40
C SER A 23 -15.78 -0.66 63.22
N THR A 24 -17.02 -1.16 63.29
CA THR A 24 -17.71 -1.89 62.20
C THR A 24 -18.83 -1.09 61.54
N LEU A 25 -19.03 0.17 61.94
CA LEU A 25 -20.08 1.07 61.44
C LEU A 25 -19.56 2.26 60.61
N LEU A 26 -18.37 2.12 60.02
CA LEU A 26 -17.83 3.03 58.99
C LEU A 26 -17.69 2.35 57.61
N LEU A 27 -18.46 1.30 57.34
CA LEU A 27 -18.65 0.75 55.99
C LEU A 27 -19.99 1.15 55.35
N THR A 28 -20.77 2.03 55.98
CA THR A 28 -22.09 2.42 55.47
C THR A 28 -22.24 3.93 55.44
N SER A 29 -21.54 4.55 54.50
CA SER A 29 -21.94 5.84 53.92
C SER A 29 -22.05 5.67 52.41
N ALA A 30 -23.25 5.27 52.00
CA ALA A 30 -24.01 5.92 50.93
C ALA A 30 -23.23 6.37 49.68
N CYS A 31 -22.93 5.41 48.79
CA CYS A 31 -23.16 5.60 47.37
C CYS A 31 -24.22 4.55 47.00
N GLY A 32 -25.42 4.98 46.62
CA GLY A 32 -26.66 4.20 46.71
C GLY A 32 -26.81 3.05 45.71
N GLY A 33 -25.79 2.22 45.45
CA GLY A 33 -25.84 1.08 44.54
C GLY A 33 -25.19 -0.18 45.12
N ASP A 34 -25.41 -1.32 44.46
CA ASP A 34 -24.78 -2.61 44.71
C ASP A 34 -23.26 -2.50 44.46
N PRO A 35 -22.42 -2.77 45.48
CA PRO A 35 -20.96 -2.72 45.36
C PRO A 35 -20.40 -3.55 44.21
N GLN A 36 -21.02 -4.69 43.86
CA GLN A 36 -20.56 -5.54 42.77
C GLN A 36 -20.71 -4.86 41.40
N VAL A 37 -21.82 -4.16 41.19
CA VAL A 37 -22.11 -3.47 39.92
C VAL A 37 -21.21 -2.24 39.75
N GLN A 38 -20.94 -1.52 40.84
CA GLN A 38 -19.99 -0.42 40.84
C GLN A 38 -18.56 -0.90 40.57
N GLN A 39 -18.17 -2.03 41.18
CA GLN A 39 -16.86 -2.64 40.95
C GLN A 39 -16.68 -3.07 39.49
N GLN A 40 -17.71 -3.64 38.84
CA GLN A 40 -17.66 -4.01 37.43
C GLN A 40 -17.43 -2.80 36.51
N ALA A 41 -18.13 -1.68 36.76
CA ALA A 41 -17.92 -0.45 35.98
C ALA A 41 -16.48 0.09 36.11
N ASN A 42 -15.92 0.07 37.32
CA ASN A 42 -14.53 0.48 37.58
C ASN A 42 -13.50 -0.47 36.91
N GLN A 43 -13.78 -1.77 36.88
CA GLN A 43 -12.96 -2.74 36.17
C GLN A 43 -12.96 -2.47 34.65
N ASN A 44 -14.12 -2.26 34.04
CA ASN A 44 -14.22 -1.93 32.62
C ASN A 44 -13.53 -0.60 32.28
N GLN A 45 -13.62 0.40 33.15
CA GLN A 45 -12.87 1.65 32.99
C GLN A 45 -11.35 1.41 33.04
N THR A 46 -10.87 0.61 33.99
CA THR A 46 -9.43 0.28 34.11
C THR A 46 -8.92 -0.50 32.89
N GLN A 47 -9.75 -1.39 32.34
CA GLN A 47 -9.43 -2.12 31.11
C GLN A 47 -9.30 -1.18 29.91
N LEU A 48 -10.25 -0.25 29.72
CA LEU A 48 -10.17 0.78 28.68
C LEU A 48 -8.91 1.64 28.83
N ASP A 49 -8.58 2.04 30.05
CA ASP A 49 -7.41 2.88 30.35
C ASP A 49 -6.10 2.18 29.99
N THR A 50 -6.00 0.91 30.38
CA THR A 50 -4.85 0.05 30.04
C THR A 50 -4.73 -0.13 28.53
N LEU A 51 -5.85 -0.34 27.83
CA LEU A 51 -5.85 -0.52 26.39
C LEU A 51 -5.47 0.75 25.63
N LEU A 52 -5.96 1.91 26.06
CA LEU A 52 -5.59 3.21 25.48
C LEU A 52 -4.10 3.52 25.67
N GLN A 53 -3.56 3.26 26.86
CA GLN A 53 -2.12 3.39 27.11
C GLN A 53 -1.30 2.44 26.24
N ARG A 54 -1.76 1.18 26.11
CA ARG A 54 -1.14 0.21 25.21
C ARG A 54 -1.15 0.71 23.77
N ALA A 55 -2.30 1.15 23.25
CA ALA A 55 -2.46 1.66 21.88
C ALA A 55 -1.43 2.75 21.56
N GLN A 56 -1.26 3.72 22.46
CA GLN A 56 -0.24 4.76 22.31
C GLN A 56 1.19 4.18 22.33
N SER A 57 1.48 3.28 23.27
CA SER A 57 2.83 2.69 23.42
C SER A 57 3.27 1.80 22.24
N ILE A 58 2.31 1.24 21.50
CA ILE A 58 2.55 0.42 20.31
C ILE A 58 2.52 1.26 19.01
N GLY A 59 2.24 2.56 19.10
CA GLY A 59 2.38 3.50 17.98
C GLY A 59 1.08 3.90 17.28
N VAL A 60 -0.10 3.60 17.84
CA VAL A 60 -1.35 4.12 17.28
C VAL A 60 -1.37 5.66 17.36
N PRO A 61 -1.61 6.37 16.25
CA PRO A 61 -1.65 7.83 16.24
C PRO A 61 -2.64 8.40 17.26
N ALA A 62 -2.20 9.41 18.01
CA ALA A 62 -3.02 10.05 19.04
C ALA A 62 -4.31 10.68 18.47
N SER A 63 -4.28 11.10 17.20
CA SER A 63 -5.43 11.63 16.46
C SER A 63 -6.57 10.62 16.37
N LEU A 64 -6.27 9.34 16.11
CA LEU A 64 -7.29 8.28 15.98
C LEU A 64 -7.96 7.96 17.34
N LEU A 65 -7.23 8.13 18.44
CA LEU A 65 -7.74 7.85 19.80
C LEU A 65 -8.54 9.01 20.40
N GLN A 66 -8.51 10.20 19.80
CA GLN A 66 -9.00 11.42 20.41
C GLN A 66 -10.52 11.40 20.70
N SER A 67 -11.32 10.80 19.81
CA SER A 67 -12.76 10.65 20.00
C SER A 67 -13.08 9.76 21.22
N ILE A 68 -12.36 8.64 21.36
CA ILE A 68 -12.53 7.71 22.48
C ILE A 68 -12.12 8.37 23.79
N ILE A 69 -10.99 9.08 23.81
CA ILE A 69 -10.51 9.82 24.99
C ILE A 69 -11.55 10.86 25.45
N LYS A 70 -12.16 11.59 24.51
CA LYS A 70 -13.21 12.58 24.80
C LYS A 70 -14.46 11.92 25.39
N GLN A 71 -14.92 10.81 24.81
CA GLN A 71 -16.08 10.07 25.31
C GLN A 71 -15.82 9.49 26.71
N LYS A 72 -14.62 8.92 26.94
CA LYS A 72 -14.19 8.47 28.27
C LYS A 72 -14.24 9.61 29.30
N GLN A 73 -13.72 10.80 28.98
CA GLN A 73 -13.76 11.96 29.87
C GLN A 73 -15.19 12.39 30.21
N GLN A 74 -16.11 12.36 29.23
CA GLN A 74 -17.52 12.65 29.47
C GLN A 74 -18.17 11.64 30.43
N LEU A 75 -17.84 10.36 30.30
CA LEU A 75 -18.33 9.32 31.22
C LEU A 75 -17.75 9.49 32.63
N ALA A 76 -16.45 9.79 32.74
CA ALA A 76 -15.79 10.02 34.02
C ALA A 76 -16.31 11.25 34.78
N ASN A 77 -16.82 12.26 34.06
CA ASN A 77 -17.43 13.46 34.63
C ASN A 77 -18.94 13.31 34.95
N SER A 78 -19.53 12.15 34.66
CA SER A 78 -20.91 11.86 35.02
C SER A 78 -21.03 11.40 36.47
N HIS A 79 -22.19 11.58 37.11
CA HIS A 79 -22.40 11.26 38.52
C HIS A 79 -23.60 10.34 38.70
N ALA A 80 -23.51 9.40 39.64
CA ALA A 80 -24.63 8.53 39.99
C ALA A 80 -25.78 9.33 40.62
N PRO A 81 -27.05 9.04 40.29
CA PRO A 81 -28.20 9.63 40.96
C PRO A 81 -28.18 9.30 42.46
N SER A 82 -28.39 10.29 43.34
CA SER A 82 -28.47 10.07 44.78
C SER A 82 -29.91 9.84 45.22
N ASN A 83 -30.26 8.59 45.55
CA ASN A 83 -31.49 8.25 46.24
C ASN A 83 -31.20 7.31 47.43
N PRO A 84 -31.36 7.77 48.68
CA PRO A 84 -31.05 6.96 49.86
C PRO A 84 -32.06 5.82 50.12
N PHE A 85 -33.16 5.73 49.35
CA PHE A 85 -34.24 4.77 49.57
C PHE A 85 -34.43 3.77 48.41
N ASP A 86 -33.72 3.92 47.29
CA ASP A 86 -33.81 3.02 46.13
C ASP A 86 -32.47 2.91 45.40
N SER A 87 -31.91 1.70 45.36
CA SER A 87 -30.64 1.40 44.71
C SER A 87 -30.75 1.02 43.23
N ALA A 88 -31.97 0.82 42.71
CA ALA A 88 -32.19 0.36 41.34
C ALA A 88 -31.72 1.38 40.30
N THR A 89 -31.88 2.68 40.58
CA THR A 89 -31.46 3.78 39.70
C THR A 89 -29.94 3.92 39.65
N ALA A 90 -29.24 3.85 40.78
CA ALA A 90 -27.78 3.83 40.82
C ALA A 90 -27.21 2.56 40.15
N ASN A 91 -27.84 1.40 40.37
CA ASN A 91 -27.43 0.13 39.72
C ASN A 91 -27.60 0.18 38.20
N THR A 92 -28.63 0.87 37.70
CA THR A 92 -28.82 1.08 36.26
C THR A 92 -27.77 2.02 35.69
N TYR A 93 -27.42 3.08 36.42
CA TYR A 93 -26.33 3.99 36.06
C TYR A 93 -24.98 3.25 35.92
N TYR A 94 -24.58 2.46 36.93
CA TYR A 94 -23.31 1.72 36.88
C TYR A 94 -23.30 0.62 35.81
N ARG A 95 -24.43 -0.06 35.55
CA ARG A 95 -24.55 -0.99 34.40
C ARG A 95 -24.35 -0.26 33.08
N ASN A 96 -24.95 0.91 32.90
CA ASN A 96 -24.77 1.72 31.69
C ASN A 96 -23.33 2.20 31.52
N LEU A 97 -22.65 2.63 32.59
CA LEU A 97 -21.22 2.94 32.56
C LEU A 97 -20.39 1.73 32.12
N SER A 98 -20.64 0.56 32.73
CA SER A 98 -19.94 -0.69 32.38
C SER A 98 -20.11 -1.03 30.90
N THR A 99 -21.33 -0.94 30.36
CA THR A 99 -21.62 -1.19 28.95
C THR A 99 -20.88 -0.21 28.04
N ARG A 100 -20.92 1.10 28.36
CA ARG A 100 -20.26 2.13 27.54
C ARG A 100 -18.74 2.02 27.57
N TYR A 101 -18.13 1.77 28.73
CA TYR A 101 -16.70 1.49 28.81
C TYR A 101 -16.33 0.20 28.04
N GLY A 102 -17.18 -0.82 28.07
CA GLY A 102 -17.02 -2.01 27.24
C GLY A 102 -17.04 -1.69 25.74
N GLN A 103 -18.01 -0.89 25.28
CA GLN A 103 -18.10 -0.44 23.88
C GLN A 103 -16.85 0.34 23.44
N LEU A 104 -16.40 1.30 24.26
CA LEU A 104 -15.17 2.06 23.98
C LEU A 104 -13.92 1.16 23.97
N THR A 105 -13.90 0.09 24.76
CA THR A 105 -12.80 -0.90 24.75
C THR A 105 -12.78 -1.64 23.42
N THR A 106 -13.94 -2.12 22.94
CA THR A 106 -14.06 -2.77 21.62
C THR A 106 -13.67 -1.82 20.48
N GLN A 107 -14.11 -0.55 20.53
CA GLN A 107 -13.71 0.46 19.53
C GLN A 107 -12.21 0.71 19.55
N THR A 108 -11.59 0.80 20.74
CA THR A 108 -10.14 0.99 20.85
C THR A 108 -9.38 -0.21 20.28
N GLN A 109 -9.86 -1.43 20.54
CA GLN A 109 -9.27 -2.65 19.97
C GLN A 109 -9.38 -2.64 18.45
N SER A 110 -10.54 -2.27 17.89
CA SER A 110 -10.71 -2.15 16.44
C SER A 110 -9.76 -1.13 15.82
N ILE A 111 -9.52 0.03 16.46
CA ILE A 111 -8.54 1.00 15.97
C ILE A 111 -7.14 0.41 15.98
N ILE A 112 -6.75 -0.30 17.06
CA ILE A 112 -5.45 -0.97 17.11
C ILE A 112 -5.30 -1.95 15.96
N ASP A 113 -6.29 -2.81 15.74
CA ASP A 113 -6.23 -3.86 14.73
C ASP A 113 -6.17 -3.26 13.31
N THR A 114 -7.04 -2.29 13.01
CA THR A 114 -7.08 -1.62 11.70
C THR A 114 -5.79 -0.83 11.43
N THR A 115 -5.30 -0.04 12.39
CA THR A 115 -4.04 0.71 12.20
C THR A 115 -2.85 -0.24 12.03
N THR A 116 -2.78 -1.32 12.80
CA THR A 116 -1.70 -2.31 12.68
C THR A 116 -1.69 -2.95 11.28
N MET A 117 -2.87 -3.31 10.77
CA MET A 117 -3.02 -3.88 9.43
C MET A 117 -2.65 -2.88 8.33
N GLN A 118 -3.11 -1.63 8.43
CA GLN A 118 -2.77 -0.58 7.47
C GLN A 118 -1.26 -0.30 7.42
N ASP A 119 -0.64 -0.12 8.58
CA ASP A 119 0.80 0.15 8.66
C ASP A 119 1.61 -1.06 8.15
N GLN A 120 1.16 -2.29 8.41
CA GLN A 120 1.77 -3.51 7.88
C GLN A 120 1.74 -3.53 6.35
N THR A 121 0.58 -3.30 5.74
CA THR A 121 0.42 -3.24 4.28
C THR A 121 1.30 -2.15 3.68
N GLN A 122 1.32 -0.96 4.28
CA GLN A 122 2.15 0.14 3.81
C GLN A 122 3.65 -0.17 3.90
N ALA A 123 4.10 -0.82 4.98
CA ALA A 123 5.49 -1.21 5.15
C ALA A 123 5.92 -2.30 4.15
N GLN A 124 5.03 -3.26 3.85
CA GLN A 124 5.25 -4.28 2.83
C GLN A 124 5.42 -3.65 1.45
N HIS A 125 4.45 -2.82 1.05
CA HIS A 125 4.48 -2.10 -0.21
C HIS A 125 5.73 -1.22 -0.37
N ALA A 126 6.13 -0.51 0.68
CA ALA A 126 7.37 0.29 0.66
C ALA A 126 8.61 -0.58 0.40
N VAL A 127 8.75 -1.73 1.09
CA VAL A 127 9.88 -2.65 0.90
C VAL A 127 9.91 -3.22 -0.52
N ASP A 128 8.75 -3.58 -1.06
CA ASP A 128 8.64 -4.15 -2.42
C ASP A 128 8.97 -3.11 -3.49
N SER A 129 8.43 -1.90 -3.37
CA SER A 129 8.75 -0.76 -4.24
C SER A 129 10.25 -0.44 -4.22
N PHE A 130 10.88 -0.45 -3.04
CA PHE A 130 12.33 -0.23 -2.92
C PHE A 130 13.16 -1.35 -3.56
N ASN A 131 12.72 -2.61 -3.46
CA ASN A 131 13.35 -3.74 -4.15
C ASN A 131 13.30 -3.58 -5.68
N GLU A 132 12.17 -3.11 -6.21
CA GLU A 132 12.04 -2.82 -7.63
C GLU A 132 12.98 -1.69 -8.05
N SER A 133 13.00 -0.61 -7.27
CA SER A 133 13.85 0.57 -7.47
C SER A 133 15.35 0.20 -7.51
N ILE A 134 15.79 -0.75 -6.65
CA ILE A 134 17.14 -1.36 -6.67
C ILE A 134 17.35 -2.18 -7.93
N SER A 135 16.38 -3.02 -8.32
CA SER A 135 16.48 -3.89 -9.49
C SER A 135 16.66 -3.09 -10.79
N GLN A 136 15.90 -2.00 -10.93
CA GLN A 136 16.05 -1.05 -12.03
C GLN A 136 17.45 -0.40 -12.02
N ALA A 137 17.93 0.03 -10.86
CA ALA A 137 19.28 0.60 -10.72
C ALA A 137 20.37 -0.42 -11.10
N HIS A 138 20.22 -1.67 -10.68
CA HIS A 138 21.12 -2.76 -11.05
C HIS A 138 21.14 -3.00 -12.56
N ALA A 139 19.98 -2.98 -13.23
CA ALA A 139 19.89 -3.07 -14.70
C ALA A 139 20.66 -1.93 -15.40
N GLN A 140 20.73 -0.75 -14.78
CA GLN A 140 21.53 0.38 -15.25
C GLN A 140 23.03 0.30 -14.88
N LYS A 141 23.48 -0.83 -14.32
CA LYS A 141 24.85 -1.12 -13.88
C LYS A 141 25.35 -0.18 -12.77
N LEU A 142 24.44 0.24 -11.89
CA LEU A 142 24.78 1.05 -10.73
C LEU A 142 25.33 0.21 -9.57
N PRO A 143 26.26 0.73 -8.74
CA PRO A 143 26.78 0.05 -7.56
C PRO A 143 25.76 0.03 -6.41
N VAL A 144 24.81 -0.90 -6.46
CA VAL A 144 23.66 -0.97 -5.53
C VAL A 144 23.89 -1.81 -4.27
N GLN A 145 25.10 -2.31 -4.02
CA GLN A 145 25.37 -3.32 -2.98
C GLN A 145 24.93 -2.87 -1.58
N TYR A 146 25.18 -1.60 -1.22
CA TYR A 146 24.71 -1.02 0.05
C TYR A 146 23.18 -1.09 0.17
N PHE A 147 22.46 -0.71 -0.88
CA PHE A 147 20.99 -0.73 -0.90
C PHE A 147 20.44 -2.15 -0.84
N THR A 148 21.08 -3.11 -1.53
CA THR A 148 20.72 -4.53 -1.41
C THR A 148 20.89 -5.05 0.01
N GLN A 149 21.96 -4.66 0.71
CA GLN A 149 22.15 -5.03 2.12
C GLN A 149 21.10 -4.39 3.03
N GLN A 150 20.76 -3.12 2.80
CA GLN A 150 19.72 -2.42 3.55
C GLN A 150 18.34 -3.02 3.30
N LEU A 151 18.03 -3.42 2.06
CA LEU A 151 16.80 -4.13 1.72
C LEU A 151 16.65 -5.42 2.54
N SER A 152 17.70 -6.24 2.64
CA SER A 152 17.65 -7.45 3.48
C SER A 152 17.41 -7.15 4.96
N GLN A 153 17.94 -6.03 5.47
CA GLN A 153 17.66 -5.58 6.84
C GLN A 153 16.20 -5.12 7.00
N MET A 154 15.63 -4.46 5.99
CA MET A 154 14.23 -4.03 6.02
C MET A 154 13.27 -5.21 5.92
N GLN A 155 13.55 -6.19 5.04
CA GLN A 155 12.80 -7.45 4.98
C GLN A 155 12.83 -8.20 6.33
N THR A 156 13.99 -8.23 6.99
CA THR A 156 14.11 -8.82 8.33
C THR A 156 13.30 -8.04 9.35
N SER A 157 13.42 -6.71 9.37
CA SER A 157 12.68 -5.83 10.28
C SER A 157 11.18 -5.95 10.11
N LEU A 158 10.71 -6.07 8.87
CA LEU A 158 9.32 -6.29 8.52
C LEU A 158 8.82 -7.65 9.03
N SER A 159 9.61 -8.72 8.85
CA SER A 159 9.24 -10.07 9.30
C SER A 159 9.08 -10.21 10.83
N ILE A 160 9.74 -9.34 11.60
CA ILE A 160 9.67 -9.34 13.07
C ILE A 160 8.79 -8.23 13.65
N ALA A 161 8.30 -7.31 12.81
CA ALA A 161 7.44 -6.20 13.20
C ALA A 161 6.09 -6.74 13.70
N LYS A 162 5.54 -6.11 14.74
CA LYS A 162 4.29 -6.54 15.37
C LYS A 162 3.32 -5.42 15.63
N TYR A 163 3.81 -4.19 15.63
CA TYR A 163 3.05 -3.03 16.07
C TYR A 163 3.16 -1.88 15.06
N PRO A 164 2.16 -0.96 15.05
CA PRO A 164 2.17 0.25 14.22
C PRO A 164 3.53 0.98 14.16
N LYS A 165 4.16 1.20 15.32
CA LYS A 165 5.48 1.86 15.39
C LYS A 165 6.61 1.09 14.70
N ASP A 166 6.53 -0.23 14.65
CA ASP A 166 7.57 -1.07 14.05
C ASP A 166 7.46 -0.98 12.52
N TYR A 167 6.24 -1.09 12.00
CA TYR A 167 5.95 -0.95 10.57
C TYR A 167 6.25 0.45 10.05
N THR A 168 5.78 1.50 10.73
CA THR A 168 6.08 2.89 10.36
C THR A 168 7.58 3.21 10.40
N ALA A 169 8.34 2.58 11.30
CA ALA A 169 9.80 2.71 11.31
C ALA A 169 10.45 2.06 10.07
N VAL A 170 9.94 0.91 9.61
CA VAL A 170 10.36 0.28 8.34
C VAL A 170 10.05 1.21 7.17
N SER A 171 8.81 1.66 7.02
CA SER A 171 8.39 2.54 5.93
C SER A 171 9.23 3.82 5.87
N SER A 172 9.44 4.48 7.01
CA SER A 172 10.24 5.71 7.09
C SER A 172 11.70 5.48 6.69
N LYS A 173 12.26 4.32 7.07
CA LYS A 173 13.65 3.98 6.74
C LYS A 173 13.80 3.67 5.26
N VAL A 174 12.85 2.93 4.68
CA VAL A 174 12.80 2.64 3.25
C VAL A 174 12.68 3.93 2.44
N GLN A 175 11.80 4.85 2.83
CA GLN A 175 11.67 6.15 2.16
C GLN A 175 13.01 6.90 2.09
N ASN A 176 13.75 6.95 3.20
CA ASN A 176 15.07 7.60 3.22
C ASN A 176 16.10 6.89 2.32
N LEU A 177 16.06 5.56 2.23
CA LEU A 177 16.93 4.77 1.37
C LEU A 177 16.59 4.99 -0.11
N ASP A 178 15.31 5.05 -0.46
CA ASP A 178 14.88 5.27 -1.83
C ASP A 178 15.24 6.67 -2.33
N GLN A 179 15.03 7.71 -1.50
CA GLN A 179 15.54 9.06 -1.78
C GLN A 179 17.05 9.09 -2.01
N THR A 180 17.80 8.30 -1.23
CA THR A 180 19.25 8.17 -1.37
C THR A 180 19.63 7.50 -2.70
N LEU A 181 18.90 6.46 -3.10
CA LEU A 181 19.09 5.75 -4.37
C LEU A 181 18.74 6.65 -5.56
N THR A 182 17.68 7.45 -5.46
CA THR A 182 17.28 8.43 -6.48
C THR A 182 18.37 9.49 -6.69
N LEU A 183 18.95 10.01 -5.61
CA LEU A 183 20.10 10.92 -5.72
C LEU A 183 21.30 10.26 -6.38
N MET A 184 21.60 9.00 -6.04
CA MET A 184 22.67 8.23 -6.68
C MET A 184 22.43 8.05 -8.20
N LYS A 185 21.19 7.73 -8.61
CA LYS A 185 20.79 7.64 -10.03
C LYS A 185 21.06 8.98 -10.75
N ALA A 186 20.66 10.10 -10.15
CA ALA A 186 20.90 11.43 -10.68
C ALA A 186 22.40 11.77 -10.79
N THR A 187 23.18 11.50 -9.73
CA THR A 187 24.64 11.71 -9.71
C THR A 187 25.36 10.88 -10.76
N ASN A 188 24.94 9.63 -10.99
CA ASN A 188 25.47 8.82 -12.08
C ASN A 188 25.16 9.41 -13.47
N GLY A 189 23.97 10.01 -13.64
CA GLY A 189 23.63 10.76 -14.86
C GLY A 189 24.62 11.90 -15.11
N GLN A 190 24.93 12.70 -14.08
CA GLN A 190 25.94 13.76 -14.15
C GLN A 190 27.33 13.19 -14.48
N LEU A 191 27.70 12.07 -13.87
CA LEU A 191 28.99 11.40 -14.10
C LEU A 191 29.14 10.88 -15.54
N LYS A 192 28.06 10.36 -16.13
CA LYS A 192 28.03 9.96 -17.56
C LYS A 192 28.22 11.16 -18.50
N ILE A 193 27.60 12.29 -18.19
CA ILE A 193 27.79 13.55 -18.94
C ILE A 193 29.27 13.97 -18.86
N PHE A 194 29.84 13.97 -17.65
CA PHE A 194 31.24 14.32 -17.45
C PHE A 194 32.19 13.41 -18.24
N LYS A 195 31.95 12.10 -18.23
CA LYS A 195 32.72 11.14 -19.03
C LYS A 195 32.65 11.43 -20.53
N THR A 196 31.46 11.75 -21.02
CA THR A 196 31.24 12.07 -22.44
C THR A 196 32.06 13.30 -22.83
N THR A 197 32.14 14.31 -21.96
CA THR A 197 32.98 15.49 -22.20
C THR A 197 34.47 15.15 -22.22
N ILE A 198 34.95 14.32 -21.30
CA ILE A 198 36.33 13.83 -21.30
C ILE A 198 36.65 13.11 -22.63
N ASP A 199 35.74 12.28 -23.12
CA ASP A 199 35.91 11.56 -24.39
C ASP A 199 35.96 12.51 -25.60
N GLN A 200 35.16 13.57 -25.59
CA GLN A 200 35.21 14.63 -26.61
C GLN A 200 36.52 15.41 -26.58
N MET A 201 37.03 15.72 -25.39
CA MET A 201 38.34 16.38 -25.21
C MET A 201 39.46 15.54 -25.81
N LYS A 202 39.47 14.24 -25.48
CA LYS A 202 40.41 13.27 -26.01
C LYS A 202 40.34 13.19 -27.54
N ALA A 203 39.14 13.13 -28.11
CA ALA A 203 38.93 13.11 -29.56
C ALA A 203 39.43 14.40 -30.24
N ALA A 204 39.43 15.53 -29.53
CA ALA A 204 39.97 16.81 -29.98
C ALA A 204 41.48 16.99 -29.71
N ASN A 205 42.17 15.95 -29.24
CA ASN A 205 43.58 15.98 -28.81
C ASN A 205 43.88 17.03 -27.71
N LEU A 206 42.92 17.28 -26.81
CA LEU A 206 43.10 18.12 -25.64
C LEU A 206 43.56 17.27 -24.45
N ASP A 207 44.41 17.81 -23.58
CA ASP A 207 44.86 17.12 -22.37
C ASP A 207 43.69 16.88 -21.41
N GLU A 208 43.30 15.61 -21.29
CA GLU A 208 42.22 15.13 -20.44
C GLU A 208 42.70 14.52 -19.12
N THR A 209 44.02 14.47 -18.87
CA THR A 209 44.63 13.68 -17.79
C THR A 209 44.03 13.98 -16.42
N ALA A 210 43.91 15.27 -16.08
CA ALA A 210 43.35 15.70 -14.80
C ALA A 210 41.88 15.30 -14.63
N MET A 211 41.08 15.41 -15.69
CA MET A 211 39.65 15.12 -15.65
C MET A 211 39.39 13.61 -15.68
N GLN A 212 40.25 12.85 -16.35
CA GLN A 212 40.21 11.40 -16.31
C GLN A 212 40.50 10.87 -14.89
N MET A 213 41.41 11.50 -14.15
CA MET A 213 41.66 11.19 -12.73
C MET A 213 40.48 11.59 -11.84
N GLN A 214 39.89 12.78 -12.06
CA GLN A 214 38.69 13.22 -11.35
C GLN A 214 37.54 12.23 -11.55
N TYR A 215 37.24 11.87 -12.81
CA TYR A 215 36.22 10.88 -13.15
C TYR A 215 36.41 9.54 -12.43
N GLN A 216 37.64 9.04 -12.35
CA GLN A 216 37.94 7.81 -11.60
C GLN A 216 37.67 7.97 -10.10
N SER A 217 38.06 9.11 -9.52
CA SER A 217 37.74 9.44 -8.13
C SER A 217 36.23 9.53 -7.89
N ASP A 218 35.49 10.14 -8.81
CA ASP A 218 34.05 10.32 -8.69
C ASP A 218 33.29 9.00 -8.85
N GLN A 219 33.75 8.11 -9.74
CA GLN A 219 33.25 6.73 -9.84
C GLN A 219 33.44 5.98 -8.52
N GLN A 220 34.60 6.13 -7.89
CA GLN A 220 34.85 5.53 -6.59
C GLN A 220 33.91 6.10 -5.52
N GLN A 221 33.75 7.42 -5.45
CA GLN A 221 32.85 8.07 -4.50
C GLN A 221 31.39 7.70 -4.72
N LEU A 222 30.95 7.55 -5.97
CA LEU A 222 29.61 7.07 -6.32
C LEU A 222 29.39 5.64 -5.79
N SER A 223 30.42 4.78 -5.88
CA SER A 223 30.34 3.39 -5.41
C SER A 223 30.34 3.23 -3.89
N THR A 224 30.84 4.24 -3.16
CA THR A 224 30.93 4.23 -1.69
C THR A 224 29.92 5.16 -1.02
N GLY A 225 29.06 5.83 -1.79
CA GLY A 225 28.06 6.74 -1.26
C GLY A 225 26.92 5.98 -0.58
N GLU A 226 26.56 6.39 0.63
CA GLU A 226 25.53 5.71 1.43
C GLU A 226 24.45 6.67 1.96
N THR A 227 24.60 7.97 1.71
CA THR A 227 23.73 9.01 2.29
C THR A 227 23.30 10.05 1.24
N PRO A 228 22.15 10.71 1.44
CA PRO A 228 21.72 11.80 0.55
C PRO A 228 22.78 12.89 0.40
N SER A 229 23.38 13.33 1.50
CA SER A 229 24.40 14.38 1.49
C SER A 229 25.68 13.95 0.75
N ALA A 230 26.07 12.68 0.81
CA ALA A 230 27.21 12.19 0.04
C ALA A 230 26.96 12.35 -1.47
N PHE A 231 25.79 11.96 -1.96
CA PHE A 231 25.44 12.07 -3.38
C PHE A 231 25.20 13.52 -3.81
N GLN A 232 24.60 14.36 -2.97
CA GLN A 232 24.47 15.81 -3.24
C GLN A 232 25.84 16.50 -3.33
N ASN A 233 26.76 16.19 -2.41
CA ASN A 233 28.12 16.73 -2.42
C ASN A 233 28.90 16.23 -3.64
N LEU A 234 28.80 14.94 -3.96
CA LEU A 234 29.42 14.36 -5.14
C LEU A 234 28.85 14.97 -6.43
N GLY A 235 27.53 15.12 -6.54
CA GLY A 235 26.91 15.77 -7.69
C GLY A 235 27.35 17.23 -7.86
N THR A 236 27.48 17.96 -6.75
CA THR A 236 28.05 19.32 -6.75
C THR A 236 29.51 19.33 -7.22
N LEU A 237 30.30 18.36 -6.78
CA LEU A 237 31.71 18.19 -7.17
C LEU A 237 31.83 17.86 -8.67
N ILE A 238 31.07 16.87 -9.15
CA ILE A 238 31.01 16.46 -10.57
C ILE A 238 30.59 17.64 -11.43
N ASN A 239 29.60 18.42 -11.03
CA ASN A 239 29.22 19.63 -11.76
C ASN A 239 30.38 20.63 -11.84
N ALA A 240 31.14 20.84 -10.76
CA ALA A 240 32.31 21.72 -10.76
C ALA A 240 33.47 21.19 -11.64
N GLN A 241 33.73 19.87 -11.62
CA GLN A 241 34.76 19.22 -12.44
C GLN A 241 34.38 19.19 -13.93
N TYR A 242 33.12 18.86 -14.23
CA TYR A 242 32.53 19.00 -15.56
C TYR A 242 32.78 20.40 -16.11
N LEU A 243 32.58 21.41 -15.27
CA LEU A 243 32.78 22.77 -15.66
C LEU A 243 34.22 23.16 -15.90
N GLN A 244 35.13 22.61 -15.10
CA GLN A 244 36.56 22.72 -15.33
C GLN A 244 36.97 22.07 -16.66
N ALA A 245 36.41 20.90 -17.02
CA ALA A 245 36.65 20.23 -18.30
C ALA A 245 36.12 21.03 -19.49
N VAL A 246 34.89 21.54 -19.37
CA VAL A 246 34.26 22.41 -20.37
C VAL A 246 35.05 23.70 -20.58
N VAL A 247 35.77 24.20 -19.57
CA VAL A 247 36.55 25.44 -19.68
C VAL A 247 37.98 25.23 -20.17
N SER A 248 38.57 24.06 -19.87
CA SER A 248 39.81 23.61 -20.50
C SER A 248 39.64 23.47 -22.02
N THR A 249 38.38 23.31 -22.46
CA THR A 249 37.92 23.23 -23.85
C THR A 249 37.15 24.50 -24.20
N ASN A 250 37.82 25.65 -24.37
CA ASN A 250 37.21 26.99 -24.51
C ASN A 250 36.10 27.17 -25.60
N LEU A 251 35.72 26.12 -26.33
CA LEU A 251 34.65 26.03 -27.32
C LEU A 251 33.35 25.33 -26.82
N ALA A 252 33.33 24.71 -25.64
CA ALA A 252 32.24 23.80 -25.22
C ALA A 252 31.16 24.41 -24.29
N LEU A 253 31.41 25.55 -23.67
CA LEU A 253 30.48 26.21 -22.73
C LEU A 253 29.05 26.40 -23.30
N PRO A 254 28.87 26.74 -24.59
CA PRO A 254 27.53 26.81 -25.18
C PRO A 254 26.76 25.48 -25.17
N TYR A 255 27.44 24.33 -25.35
CA TYR A 255 26.79 23.02 -25.34
C TYR A 255 26.32 22.63 -23.94
N ALA A 256 27.15 22.91 -22.91
CA ALA A 256 26.79 22.69 -21.52
C ALA A 256 25.54 23.48 -21.12
N ILE A 257 25.51 24.76 -21.49
CA ILE A 257 24.37 25.65 -21.24
C ILE A 257 23.14 25.11 -21.98
N ASN A 258 23.28 24.74 -23.24
CA ASN A 258 22.17 24.21 -24.04
C ASN A 258 21.64 22.89 -23.49
N ALA A 259 22.48 21.98 -23.00
CA ALA A 259 22.03 20.73 -22.40
C ALA A 259 21.17 20.99 -21.15
N ARG A 260 21.61 21.91 -20.27
CA ARG A 260 20.85 22.30 -19.08
C ARG A 260 19.54 22.98 -19.44
N LEU A 261 19.57 23.95 -20.36
CA LEU A 261 18.36 24.61 -20.86
C LEU A 261 17.41 23.63 -21.55
N SER A 262 17.93 22.62 -22.25
CA SER A 262 17.12 21.56 -22.86
C SER A 262 16.46 20.69 -21.81
N ASP A 263 17.15 20.36 -20.73
CA ASP A 263 16.62 19.55 -19.63
C ASP A 263 15.45 20.27 -18.94
N ILE A 264 15.64 21.51 -18.48
CA ILE A 264 14.55 22.29 -17.88
C ILE A 264 13.43 22.56 -18.90
N SER A 265 13.75 22.83 -20.18
CA SER A 265 12.74 23.02 -21.22
C SER A 265 11.90 21.78 -21.47
N SER A 266 12.49 20.58 -21.38
CA SER A 266 11.76 19.31 -21.53
C SER A 266 10.79 19.07 -20.38
N LYS A 267 11.20 19.40 -19.14
CA LYS A 267 10.35 19.27 -17.94
C LYS A 267 9.18 20.25 -17.96
N VAL A 268 9.42 21.51 -18.32
CA VAL A 268 8.34 22.49 -18.56
C VAL A 268 7.38 21.98 -19.64
N GLN A 269 7.90 21.36 -20.70
CA GLN A 269 7.06 20.79 -21.74
C GLN A 269 6.24 19.59 -21.24
N PHE A 270 6.78 18.73 -20.38
CA PHE A 270 6.02 17.64 -19.75
C PHE A 270 4.88 18.18 -18.90
N LEU A 271 5.15 19.15 -18.03
CA LEU A 271 4.11 19.82 -17.22
C LEU A 271 3.00 20.40 -18.09
N HIS A 272 3.35 21.05 -19.20
CA HIS A 272 2.37 21.54 -20.16
C HIS A 272 1.55 20.40 -20.78
N THR A 273 2.18 19.29 -21.16
CA THR A 273 1.48 18.09 -21.67
C THR A 273 0.57 17.46 -20.62
N TYR A 274 0.89 17.58 -19.33
CA TYR A 274 0.06 17.14 -18.21
C TYR A 274 -1.06 18.13 -17.86
N GLY A 275 -1.14 19.28 -18.54
CA GLY A 275 -2.17 20.29 -18.28
C GLY A 275 -1.91 21.16 -17.04
N ILE A 276 -0.70 21.12 -16.48
CA ILE A 276 -0.28 21.98 -15.36
C ILE A 276 -0.04 23.40 -15.87
N ASP A 277 -0.43 24.43 -15.10
CA ASP A 277 -0.10 25.82 -15.43
C ASP A 277 1.40 26.06 -15.32
N THR A 278 2.06 26.12 -16.48
CA THR A 278 3.51 26.31 -16.56
C THR A 278 3.97 27.76 -16.48
N THR A 279 3.10 28.73 -16.19
CA THR A 279 3.43 30.16 -16.29
C THR A 279 4.67 30.53 -15.46
N THR A 280 4.75 30.08 -14.21
CA THR A 280 5.88 30.34 -13.29
C THR A 280 7.16 29.63 -13.77
N TYR A 281 7.06 28.36 -14.15
CA TYR A 281 8.21 27.59 -14.67
C TYR A 281 8.71 28.11 -16.01
N GLN A 282 7.82 28.62 -16.84
CA GLN A 282 8.18 29.25 -18.11
C GLN A 282 8.88 30.59 -17.88
N GLN A 283 8.50 31.35 -16.84
CA GLN A 283 9.22 32.55 -16.42
C GLN A 283 10.63 32.22 -15.90
N ALA A 284 10.76 31.18 -15.05
CA ALA A 284 12.05 30.67 -14.58
C ALA A 284 12.94 30.23 -15.76
N LEU A 285 12.43 29.40 -16.66
CA LEU A 285 13.11 28.98 -17.88
C LEU A 285 13.53 30.18 -18.76
N ASN A 286 12.72 31.22 -18.85
CA ASN A 286 13.07 32.43 -19.60
C ASN A 286 14.18 33.23 -18.90
N ALA A 287 14.16 33.30 -17.57
CA ALA A 287 15.22 33.91 -16.78
C ALA A 287 16.54 33.13 -16.96
N ASP A 288 16.49 31.79 -16.92
CA ASP A 288 17.63 30.91 -17.20
C ASP A 288 18.17 31.10 -18.62
N LYS A 289 17.30 31.13 -19.63
CA LYS A 289 17.69 31.44 -21.02
C LYS A 289 18.35 32.81 -21.16
N ALA A 290 17.94 33.80 -20.37
CA ALA A 290 18.54 35.12 -20.36
C ALA A 290 19.89 35.14 -19.62
N ALA A 291 19.98 34.46 -18.47
CA ALA A 291 21.20 34.29 -17.69
C ALA A 291 22.28 33.57 -18.51
N ALA A 292 21.90 32.51 -19.21
CA ALA A 292 22.72 31.73 -20.14
C ALA A 292 23.53 32.59 -21.12
N ARG A 293 22.93 33.65 -21.69
CA ARG A 293 23.58 34.55 -22.66
C ARG A 293 24.76 35.34 -22.08
N ARG A 294 24.76 35.54 -20.76
CA ARG A 294 25.76 36.33 -20.01
C ARG A 294 26.89 35.47 -19.45
N ILE A 295 26.81 34.15 -19.61
CA ILE A 295 27.83 33.23 -19.13
C ILE A 295 29.03 33.30 -20.07
N LYS A 296 30.17 33.73 -19.51
CA LYS A 296 31.47 33.84 -20.21
C LYS A 296 32.59 33.09 -19.50
N THR A 297 32.30 32.58 -18.30
CA THR A 297 33.28 31.94 -17.41
C THR A 297 32.65 30.71 -16.76
N VAL A 298 33.52 29.81 -16.30
CA VAL A 298 33.17 28.63 -15.49
C VAL A 298 32.30 29.04 -14.31
N GLN A 299 32.72 30.08 -13.60
CA GLN A 299 32.14 30.49 -12.34
C GLN A 299 30.70 30.96 -12.55
N ASN A 300 30.46 31.70 -13.63
CA ASN A 300 29.11 32.13 -14.01
C ASN A 300 28.23 30.94 -14.36
N TYR A 301 28.80 29.92 -15.03
CA TYR A 301 28.04 28.70 -15.28
C TYR A 301 27.73 27.95 -13.98
N ILE A 302 28.66 27.78 -13.03
CA ILE A 302 28.37 27.04 -11.78
C ILE A 302 27.13 27.64 -11.12
N GLN A 303 27.06 28.98 -11.05
CA GLN A 303 25.93 29.69 -10.46
C GLN A 303 24.65 29.48 -11.29
N PHE A 304 24.73 29.58 -12.61
CA PHE A 304 23.61 29.27 -13.51
C PHE A 304 23.12 27.82 -13.34
N SER A 305 24.01 26.84 -13.31
CA SER A 305 23.64 25.42 -13.18
C SER A 305 22.93 25.17 -11.87
N LYS A 306 23.39 25.78 -10.77
CA LYS A 306 22.72 25.71 -9.46
C LYS A 306 21.33 26.35 -9.49
N GLN A 307 21.16 27.46 -10.20
CA GLN A 307 19.84 28.07 -10.38
C GLN A 307 18.91 27.13 -11.16
N VAL A 308 19.37 26.57 -12.27
CA VAL A 308 18.61 25.58 -13.06
C VAL A 308 18.26 24.35 -12.23
N ASP A 309 19.17 23.85 -11.38
CA ASP A 309 18.87 22.73 -10.46
C ASP A 309 17.77 23.11 -9.46
N ALA A 310 17.79 24.32 -8.91
CA ALA A 310 16.75 24.81 -8.00
C ALA A 310 15.40 24.96 -8.71
N ASP A 311 15.40 25.48 -9.93
CA ASP A 311 14.20 25.64 -10.75
C ASP A 311 13.63 24.26 -11.15
N ILE A 312 14.49 23.28 -11.46
CA ILE A 312 14.09 21.88 -11.66
C ILE A 312 13.51 21.26 -10.39
N ALA A 313 14.15 21.45 -9.23
CA ALA A 313 13.65 20.92 -7.97
C ALA A 313 12.27 21.51 -7.62
N SER A 314 12.02 22.78 -7.98
CA SER A 314 10.72 23.42 -7.74
C SER A 314 9.58 22.81 -8.56
N MET A 315 9.88 22.14 -9.68
CA MET A 315 8.89 21.45 -10.53
C MET A 315 8.59 20.03 -10.08
N HIS A 316 9.32 19.48 -9.10
CA HIS A 316 9.32 18.03 -8.84
C HIS A 316 7.92 17.50 -8.48
N ASP A 317 7.25 18.14 -7.53
CA ASP A 317 5.93 17.73 -7.04
C ASP A 317 4.89 17.75 -8.17
N ASP A 318 4.89 18.80 -9.00
CA ASP A 318 3.99 18.94 -10.15
C ASP A 318 4.31 17.94 -11.27
N LEU A 319 5.59 17.61 -11.48
CA LEU A 319 5.99 16.62 -12.50
C LEU A 319 5.47 15.23 -12.13
N VAL A 320 5.64 14.84 -10.87
CA VAL A 320 5.24 13.53 -10.38
C VAL A 320 3.70 13.43 -10.32
N THR A 321 3.04 14.41 -9.69
CA THR A 321 1.57 14.42 -9.57
C THR A 321 0.90 14.56 -10.94
N GLY A 322 1.45 15.42 -11.81
CA GLY A 322 0.95 15.60 -13.18
C GLY A 322 1.11 14.34 -14.04
N GLN A 323 2.22 13.61 -13.88
CA GLN A 323 2.41 12.33 -14.57
C GLN A 323 1.41 11.28 -14.10
N ALA A 324 1.16 11.16 -12.79
CA ALA A 324 0.15 10.25 -12.23
C ALA A 324 -1.24 10.55 -12.80
N HIS A 325 -1.67 11.82 -12.78
CA HIS A 325 -2.94 12.24 -13.40
C HIS A 325 -2.99 11.89 -14.89
N ALA A 326 -1.94 12.16 -15.64
CA ALA A 326 -1.92 11.92 -17.09
C ALA A 326 -2.02 10.42 -17.44
N LEU A 327 -1.34 9.56 -16.67
CA LEU A 327 -1.40 8.11 -16.80
C LEU A 327 -2.76 7.56 -16.40
N LEU A 328 -3.33 8.01 -15.28
CA LEU A 328 -4.68 7.59 -14.86
C LEU A 328 -5.73 7.98 -15.91
N GLN A 329 -5.61 9.18 -16.46
CA GLN A 329 -6.45 9.62 -17.58
C GLN A 329 -6.21 8.80 -18.86
N GLN A 330 -4.99 8.29 -19.07
CA GLN A 330 -4.71 7.37 -20.17
C GLN A 330 -5.38 6.02 -19.95
N PHE A 331 -5.23 5.43 -18.76
CA PHE A 331 -5.90 4.20 -18.35
C PHE A 331 -7.41 4.26 -18.62
N HIS A 332 -8.09 5.28 -18.08
CA HIS A 332 -9.51 5.50 -18.30
C HIS A 332 -9.86 5.60 -19.78
N ARG A 333 -9.10 6.40 -20.56
CA ARG A 333 -9.37 6.54 -22.00
C ARG A 333 -9.22 5.24 -22.77
N GLU A 334 -8.22 4.43 -22.45
CA GLU A 334 -7.95 3.16 -23.14
C GLU A 334 -9.01 2.12 -22.80
N ALA A 335 -9.32 1.92 -21.51
CA ALA A 335 -10.39 1.04 -21.06
C ALA A 335 -11.73 1.43 -21.68
N ASP A 336 -12.12 2.71 -21.58
CA ASP A 336 -13.36 3.22 -22.20
C ASP A 336 -13.43 2.98 -23.70
N ALA A 337 -12.33 3.23 -24.42
CA ALA A 337 -12.28 3.10 -25.87
C ALA A 337 -12.41 1.64 -26.27
N TRP A 338 -11.72 0.75 -25.56
CA TRP A 338 -11.80 -0.69 -25.82
C TRP A 338 -13.20 -1.24 -25.50
N SER A 339 -13.75 -0.92 -24.34
CA SER A 339 -15.09 -1.31 -23.89
C SER A 339 -16.18 -0.96 -24.92
N LYS A 340 -16.18 0.29 -25.40
CA LYS A 340 -17.14 0.78 -26.41
C LYS A 340 -17.08 0.00 -27.73
N LEU A 341 -15.93 -0.56 -28.08
CA LEU A 341 -15.74 -1.34 -29.31
C LEU A 341 -16.02 -2.85 -29.12
N HIS A 342 -16.01 -3.35 -27.89
CA HIS A 342 -16.07 -4.78 -27.57
C HIS A 342 -17.22 -5.15 -26.63
N MET A 343 -18.32 -4.39 -26.68
CA MET A 343 -19.52 -4.70 -25.92
C MET A 343 -20.04 -6.11 -26.24
N TYR A 344 -20.25 -6.92 -25.20
CA TYR A 344 -20.89 -8.22 -25.29
C TYR A 344 -22.41 -8.05 -25.35
N HIS A 345 -23.02 -8.50 -26.44
CA HIS A 345 -24.47 -8.56 -26.55
C HIS A 345 -24.97 -9.88 -25.97
N ASP A 346 -25.55 -9.81 -24.78
CA ASP A 346 -26.09 -10.97 -24.11
C ASP A 346 -27.40 -11.43 -24.74
N LYS A 347 -27.51 -12.74 -24.99
CA LYS A 347 -28.69 -13.34 -25.61
C LYS A 347 -29.77 -13.68 -24.61
N TYR A 348 -29.43 -13.78 -23.32
CA TYR A 348 -30.38 -14.15 -22.27
C TYR A 348 -31.30 -12.98 -21.94
N ASP A 349 -30.77 -11.77 -21.79
CA ASP A 349 -31.56 -10.58 -21.46
C ASP A 349 -31.58 -9.48 -22.54
N GLY A 350 -30.81 -9.66 -23.62
CA GLY A 350 -30.78 -8.74 -24.76
C GLY A 350 -30.02 -7.43 -24.51
N LYS A 351 -29.27 -7.33 -23.40
CA LYS A 351 -28.49 -6.13 -23.07
C LYS A 351 -27.05 -6.23 -23.56
N TYR A 352 -26.36 -5.09 -23.49
CA TYR A 352 -24.94 -4.97 -23.79
C TYR A 352 -24.15 -4.80 -22.50
N TYR A 353 -23.05 -5.52 -22.39
CA TYR A 353 -22.17 -5.53 -21.24
C TYR A 353 -20.72 -5.24 -21.65
N SER A 354 -20.00 -4.51 -20.80
CA SER A 354 -18.55 -4.31 -20.97
C SER A 354 -17.84 -5.61 -20.61
N MET A 355 -16.99 -6.09 -21.53
CA MET A 355 -16.17 -7.30 -21.30
C MET A 355 -15.00 -7.03 -20.35
N ASP A 356 -14.53 -5.79 -20.31
CA ASP A 356 -13.41 -5.29 -19.52
C ASP A 356 -13.86 -4.62 -18.22
N ALA A 357 -15.03 -5.00 -17.67
CA ALA A 357 -15.62 -4.35 -16.49
C ALA A 357 -14.66 -4.28 -15.28
N THR A 358 -13.67 -5.18 -15.20
CA THR A 358 -12.60 -5.16 -14.19
C THR A 358 -11.69 -3.92 -14.27
N TYR A 359 -11.59 -3.27 -15.43
CA TYR A 359 -10.80 -2.04 -15.64
C TYR A 359 -11.66 -0.76 -15.67
N GLN A 360 -12.99 -0.91 -15.65
CA GLN A 360 -13.94 0.20 -15.67
C GLN A 360 -14.17 0.75 -14.25
N ASP A 361 -15.05 1.74 -14.11
CA ASP A 361 -15.43 2.36 -12.82
C ASP A 361 -15.87 1.33 -11.77
N ALA A 362 -16.55 0.24 -12.15
CA ALA A 362 -16.97 -0.79 -11.20
C ALA A 362 -15.81 -1.65 -10.66
N GLY A 363 -14.65 -1.63 -11.33
CA GLY A 363 -13.43 -2.33 -10.95
C GLY A 363 -12.29 -1.37 -10.62
N MET A 364 -11.13 -1.60 -11.24
CA MET A 364 -9.89 -0.86 -10.96
C MET A 364 -9.98 0.64 -11.29
N GLY A 365 -10.87 1.07 -12.20
CA GLY A 365 -11.02 2.48 -12.53
C GLY A 365 -11.36 3.35 -11.31
N SER A 366 -12.38 2.98 -10.52
CA SER A 366 -12.73 3.76 -9.33
C SER A 366 -11.74 3.58 -8.18
N MET A 367 -11.09 2.40 -8.08
CA MET A 367 -10.07 2.16 -7.07
C MET A 367 -8.87 3.10 -7.27
N LEU A 368 -8.39 3.22 -8.52
CA LEU A 368 -7.31 4.14 -8.86
C LEU A 368 -7.74 5.61 -8.70
N ASP A 369 -8.99 5.96 -9.03
CA ASP A 369 -9.52 7.31 -8.79
C ASP A 369 -9.59 7.65 -7.30
N GLU A 370 -10.05 6.72 -6.46
CA GLU A 370 -10.09 6.90 -5.01
C GLU A 370 -8.69 7.06 -4.45
N GLU A 371 -7.76 6.19 -4.86
CA GLU A 371 -6.36 6.25 -4.47
C GLU A 371 -5.71 7.59 -4.84
N MET A 372 -6.03 8.14 -6.02
CA MET A 372 -5.56 9.47 -6.45
C MET A 372 -6.02 10.62 -5.52
N THR A 373 -7.09 10.43 -4.74
CA THR A 373 -7.58 11.43 -3.78
C THR A 373 -6.92 11.35 -2.41
N TRP A 374 -6.09 10.34 -2.17
CA TRP A 374 -5.41 10.16 -0.89
C TRP A 374 -4.38 11.29 -0.64
N ASN A 375 -4.07 11.53 0.63
CA ASN A 375 -3.12 12.58 1.00
C ASN A 375 -1.68 12.09 0.78
N TYR A 376 -1.25 12.09 -0.48
CA TYR A 376 0.03 11.56 -0.90
C TYR A 376 1.21 12.50 -0.70
N THR A 377 2.34 11.91 -0.31
CA THR A 377 3.66 12.51 -0.52
C THR A 377 4.10 12.28 -1.95
N VAL A 378 5.14 13.00 -2.40
CA VAL A 378 5.69 12.83 -3.75
C VAL A 378 6.20 11.39 -3.98
N ASP A 379 6.76 10.76 -2.95
CA ASP A 379 7.23 9.38 -3.03
C ASP A 379 6.06 8.41 -3.22
N ASP A 380 4.92 8.67 -2.56
CA ASP A 380 3.72 7.83 -2.71
C ASP A 380 3.16 7.91 -4.14
N PHE A 381 3.17 9.09 -4.77
CA PHE A 381 2.76 9.23 -6.17
C PHE A 381 3.67 8.46 -7.14
N GLN A 382 4.95 8.30 -6.84
CA GLN A 382 5.84 7.48 -7.68
C GLN A 382 5.44 6.00 -7.64
N SER A 383 5.06 5.51 -6.46
CA SER A 383 4.55 4.14 -6.33
C SER A 383 3.21 3.98 -7.02
N PHE A 384 2.31 4.97 -6.87
CA PHE A 384 1.02 4.98 -7.55
C PHE A 384 1.16 5.02 -9.09
N ILE A 385 2.16 5.73 -9.63
CA ILE A 385 2.52 5.65 -11.05
C ILE A 385 2.87 4.21 -11.45
N GLY A 386 3.58 3.48 -10.59
CA GLY A 386 3.83 2.04 -10.77
C GLY A 386 2.53 1.25 -10.90
N THR A 387 1.62 1.40 -9.93
CA THR A 387 0.30 0.77 -9.93
C THR A 387 -0.49 1.06 -11.21
N ILE A 388 -0.56 2.32 -11.66
CA ILE A 388 -1.27 2.66 -12.91
C ILE A 388 -0.62 2.00 -14.13
N ASN A 389 0.72 1.95 -14.20
CA ASN A 389 1.41 1.31 -15.31
C ASN A 389 1.17 -0.21 -15.32
N ASP A 390 1.13 -0.84 -14.15
CA ASP A 390 0.81 -2.26 -14.01
C ASP A 390 -0.62 -2.55 -14.46
N GLU A 391 -1.59 -1.71 -14.10
CA GLU A 391 -2.98 -1.86 -14.55
C GLU A 391 -3.15 -1.57 -16.05
N LEU A 392 -2.43 -0.59 -16.61
CA LEU A 392 -2.35 -0.39 -18.06
C LEU A 392 -1.78 -1.63 -18.76
N PHE A 393 -0.73 -2.22 -18.20
CA PHE A 393 -0.13 -3.43 -18.75
C PHE A 393 -1.11 -4.61 -18.69
N ASN A 394 -1.81 -4.81 -17.56
CA ASN A 394 -2.83 -5.85 -17.41
C ASN A 394 -3.96 -5.67 -18.42
N LEU A 395 -4.45 -4.44 -18.59
CA LEU A 395 -5.43 -4.10 -19.62
C LEU A 395 -4.93 -4.53 -21.00
N HIS A 396 -3.70 -4.17 -21.40
CA HIS A 396 -3.15 -4.59 -22.69
C HIS A 396 -3.03 -6.12 -22.82
N MET A 397 -2.69 -6.82 -21.73
CA MET A 397 -2.66 -8.28 -21.72
C MET A 397 -4.05 -8.86 -21.89
N PHE A 398 -5.07 -8.27 -21.27
CA PHE A 398 -6.46 -8.67 -21.42
C PHE A 398 -6.94 -8.48 -22.85
N GLU A 399 -6.68 -7.31 -23.45
CA GLU A 399 -7.02 -6.99 -24.84
C GLU A 399 -6.34 -7.94 -25.83
N ALA A 400 -5.07 -8.28 -25.58
CA ALA A 400 -4.32 -9.24 -26.38
C ALA A 400 -4.90 -10.66 -26.23
N ASN A 401 -5.24 -11.07 -25.01
CA ASN A 401 -5.77 -12.40 -24.72
C ASN A 401 -7.17 -12.61 -25.29
N TYR A 402 -8.03 -11.58 -25.27
CA TYR A 402 -9.33 -11.60 -25.93
C TYR A 402 -9.23 -11.99 -27.42
N ASN A 403 -8.13 -11.58 -28.07
CA ASN A 403 -7.86 -11.89 -29.47
C ASN A 403 -7.14 -13.23 -29.67
N ASP A 404 -6.57 -13.82 -28.61
CA ASP A 404 -5.96 -15.16 -28.65
C ASP A 404 -7.03 -16.23 -28.94
N LYS A 405 -6.61 -17.30 -29.62
CA LYS A 405 -7.43 -18.48 -29.95
C LYS A 405 -6.81 -19.77 -29.41
N THR A 406 -5.71 -19.65 -28.67
CA THR A 406 -5.12 -20.72 -27.90
C THR A 406 -6.17 -21.28 -26.94
N PRO A 407 -6.37 -22.61 -26.86
CA PRO A 407 -7.33 -23.15 -25.91
C PRO A 407 -6.91 -22.83 -24.48
N TYR A 408 -7.86 -22.48 -23.60
CA TYR A 408 -7.60 -22.16 -22.18
C TYR A 408 -6.78 -23.21 -21.41
N THR A 409 -6.73 -24.45 -21.93
CA THR A 409 -5.94 -25.57 -21.39
C THR A 409 -4.46 -25.58 -21.78
N LYS A 410 -4.00 -24.52 -22.46
CA LYS A 410 -2.63 -24.36 -22.95
C LYS A 410 -2.02 -23.08 -22.39
N VAL A 411 -0.70 -23.01 -22.47
CA VAL A 411 0.08 -21.82 -22.10
C VAL A 411 -0.25 -20.68 -23.06
N HIS A 412 -0.58 -19.52 -22.52
CA HIS A 412 -0.81 -18.30 -23.31
C HIS A 412 0.45 -17.43 -23.34
N ALA A 413 0.63 -16.69 -24.44
CA ALA A 413 1.74 -15.73 -24.53
C ALA A 413 1.58 -14.60 -23.51
N THR A 414 0.35 -14.15 -23.30
CA THR A 414 -0.05 -13.14 -22.31
C THR A 414 0.27 -13.60 -20.88
N ASP A 415 -0.06 -14.83 -20.50
CA ASP A 415 0.34 -15.40 -19.20
C ASP A 415 1.87 -15.32 -19.00
N MET A 416 2.65 -15.66 -20.02
CA MET A 416 4.12 -15.63 -19.91
C MET A 416 4.66 -14.18 -19.83
N GLN A 417 4.00 -13.23 -20.49
CA GLN A 417 4.32 -11.81 -20.39
C GLN A 417 3.98 -11.25 -19.01
N LEU A 418 2.83 -11.62 -18.42
CA LEU A 418 2.45 -11.28 -17.04
C LEU A 418 3.47 -11.83 -16.04
N LEU A 419 3.83 -13.11 -16.15
CA LEU A 419 4.86 -13.71 -15.30
C LEU A 419 6.22 -13.00 -15.44
N ASP A 420 6.57 -12.52 -16.64
CA ASP A 420 7.82 -11.78 -16.85
C ASP A 420 7.77 -10.36 -16.27
N HIS A 421 6.66 -9.66 -16.50
CA HIS A 421 6.40 -8.31 -16.01
C HIS A 421 6.57 -8.26 -14.48
N TYR A 422 5.81 -9.08 -13.77
CA TYR A 422 5.80 -9.19 -12.31
C TYR A 422 6.98 -9.99 -11.72
N LYS A 423 7.90 -10.50 -12.55
CA LYS A 423 9.07 -11.30 -12.11
C LYS A 423 8.69 -12.59 -11.38
N LEU A 424 7.58 -13.20 -11.77
CA LEU A 424 6.99 -14.42 -11.21
C LEU A 424 7.28 -15.67 -12.05
N GLN A 425 8.40 -15.71 -12.78
CA GLN A 425 8.80 -16.89 -13.57
C GLN A 425 9.26 -18.08 -12.70
N LYS A 426 9.40 -17.87 -11.38
CA LYS A 426 9.75 -18.87 -10.37
C LYS A 426 8.68 -18.87 -9.27
N GLY A 427 8.34 -20.06 -8.77
CA GLY A 427 7.28 -20.23 -7.78
C GLY A 427 5.93 -20.58 -8.39
N GLN A 428 4.89 -20.52 -7.55
CA GLN A 428 3.50 -20.83 -7.92
C GLN A 428 2.74 -19.54 -8.25
N VAL A 429 2.10 -19.52 -9.41
CA VAL A 429 1.29 -18.38 -9.86
C VAL A 429 -0.04 -18.88 -10.38
N ILE A 430 -1.13 -18.41 -9.79
CA ILE A 430 -2.46 -18.55 -10.36
C ILE A 430 -2.68 -17.38 -11.31
N VAL A 431 -3.04 -17.67 -12.56
CA VAL A 431 -3.43 -16.67 -13.55
C VAL A 431 -4.90 -16.86 -13.88
N VAL A 432 -5.71 -15.83 -13.71
CA VAL A 432 -7.14 -15.82 -14.05
C VAL A 432 -7.36 -14.86 -15.19
N SER A 433 -7.79 -15.39 -16.34
CA SER A 433 -8.24 -14.57 -17.45
C SER A 433 -9.74 -14.35 -17.33
N THR A 434 -10.14 -13.09 -17.20
CA THR A 434 -11.56 -12.68 -17.16
C THR A 434 -12.21 -12.77 -18.55
N SER A 435 -11.47 -12.58 -19.65
CA SER A 435 -12.01 -12.75 -21.01
C SER A 435 -12.29 -14.21 -21.37
N GLU A 436 -11.46 -15.14 -20.90
CA GLU A 436 -11.67 -16.58 -21.12
C GLU A 436 -12.50 -17.24 -20.03
N GLN A 437 -12.73 -16.55 -18.91
CA GLN A 437 -13.30 -17.11 -17.69
C GLN A 437 -12.59 -18.42 -17.32
N ALA A 438 -11.26 -18.36 -17.25
CA ALA A 438 -10.40 -19.52 -17.03
C ALA A 438 -9.32 -19.21 -16.00
N LEU A 439 -9.03 -20.22 -15.18
CA LEU A 439 -7.93 -20.21 -14.24
C LEU A 439 -6.84 -21.17 -14.73
N ARG A 440 -5.60 -20.73 -14.69
CA ARG A 440 -4.39 -21.51 -15.02
C ARG A 440 -3.40 -21.40 -13.87
N LEU A 441 -2.99 -22.54 -13.31
CA LEU A 441 -1.93 -22.58 -12.30
C LEU A 441 -0.60 -22.92 -12.96
N TYR A 442 0.40 -22.09 -12.70
CA TYR A 442 1.79 -22.28 -13.12
C TYR A 442 2.68 -22.63 -11.93
N GLN A 443 3.66 -23.49 -12.18
CA GLN A 443 4.82 -23.74 -11.30
C GLN A 443 6.08 -23.51 -12.13
N ASP A 444 6.90 -22.51 -11.78
CA ASP A 444 8.13 -22.17 -12.50
C ASP A 444 7.90 -22.00 -14.02
N SER A 445 6.89 -21.22 -14.39
CA SER A 445 6.41 -20.99 -15.77
C SER A 445 5.93 -22.24 -16.52
N LYS A 446 5.65 -23.35 -15.82
CA LYS A 446 5.04 -24.55 -16.43
C LYS A 446 3.59 -24.68 -15.99
N LEU A 447 2.68 -24.81 -16.95
CA LEU A 447 1.27 -25.04 -16.67
C LEU A 447 1.07 -26.38 -15.95
N VAL A 448 0.47 -26.33 -14.77
CA VAL A 448 0.19 -27.48 -13.90
C VAL A 448 -1.24 -27.95 -14.09
N THR A 449 -2.19 -27.02 -14.02
CA THR A 449 -3.62 -27.30 -14.21
C THR A 449 -4.32 -26.08 -14.79
N SER A 450 -5.49 -26.31 -15.38
CA SER A 450 -6.34 -25.28 -15.96
C SER A 450 -7.79 -25.74 -15.96
N PHE A 451 -8.72 -24.83 -15.70
CA PHE A 451 -10.16 -25.11 -15.75
C PHE A 451 -10.94 -23.80 -15.89
N LEU A 452 -12.20 -23.91 -16.30
CA LEU A 452 -13.11 -22.78 -16.41
C LEU A 452 -13.61 -22.34 -15.03
N VAL A 453 -13.82 -21.04 -14.89
CA VAL A 453 -14.31 -20.37 -13.67
C VAL A 453 -15.49 -19.45 -14.04
N THR A 454 -16.05 -18.80 -13.04
CA THR A 454 -16.96 -17.66 -13.22
C THR A 454 -16.48 -16.52 -12.33
N THR A 455 -16.18 -15.36 -12.90
CA THR A 455 -15.73 -14.18 -12.15
C THR A 455 -16.91 -13.30 -11.75
N GLY A 456 -16.60 -12.14 -11.14
CA GLY A 456 -17.58 -11.13 -10.78
C GLY A 456 -18.40 -10.65 -11.97
N ARG A 457 -19.66 -10.30 -11.69
CA ARG A 457 -20.55 -9.62 -12.63
C ARG A 457 -20.10 -8.20 -12.92
N VAL A 458 -20.60 -7.56 -13.98
CA VAL A 458 -20.15 -6.22 -14.38
C VAL A 458 -20.32 -5.14 -13.30
N GLU A 459 -21.33 -5.28 -12.43
CA GLU A 459 -21.58 -4.33 -11.35
C GLU A 459 -20.65 -4.54 -10.16
N LEU A 460 -20.06 -5.73 -10.04
CA LEU A 460 -19.17 -6.16 -8.96
C LEU A 460 -18.09 -7.08 -9.55
N PRO A 461 -17.22 -6.55 -10.41
CA PRO A 461 -16.23 -7.35 -11.13
C PRO A 461 -15.15 -7.87 -10.16
N ALA A 462 -14.47 -8.94 -10.57
CA ALA A 462 -13.21 -9.29 -9.90
C ALA A 462 -12.18 -8.18 -10.15
N LEU A 463 -11.28 -7.91 -9.21
CA LEU A 463 -10.24 -6.90 -9.38
C LEU A 463 -9.06 -7.47 -10.20
N ALA A 464 -8.74 -6.81 -11.30
CA ALA A 464 -7.50 -7.03 -12.04
C ALA A 464 -6.29 -6.62 -11.19
N GLY A 465 -5.12 -7.17 -11.49
CA GLY A 465 -3.89 -6.90 -10.74
C GLY A 465 -3.10 -8.15 -10.38
N GLU A 466 -1.92 -7.91 -9.81
CA GLU A 466 -1.14 -8.90 -9.07
C GLU A 466 -1.49 -8.83 -7.58
N TRP A 467 -1.72 -10.00 -7.00
CA TRP A 467 -2.22 -10.15 -5.64
C TRP A 467 -1.48 -11.27 -4.92
N SER A 468 -1.27 -11.08 -3.62
CA SER A 468 -0.82 -12.14 -2.72
C SER A 468 -2.00 -12.82 -2.03
N VAL A 469 -1.80 -14.07 -1.62
CA VAL A 469 -2.76 -14.76 -0.75
C VAL A 469 -2.75 -14.11 0.64
N GLN A 470 -3.84 -13.44 1.00
CA GLN A 470 -3.98 -12.72 2.26
C GLN A 470 -4.51 -13.62 3.39
N ASN A 471 -5.41 -14.54 3.06
CA ASN A 471 -5.98 -15.48 4.02
C ASN A 471 -6.46 -16.77 3.34
N ARG A 472 -6.58 -17.85 4.12
CA ARG A 472 -7.09 -19.15 3.66
C ARG A 472 -8.04 -19.71 4.70
N GLU A 473 -9.28 -20.01 4.31
CA GLU A 473 -10.34 -20.46 5.22
C GLU A 473 -11.00 -21.73 4.70
N SER A 474 -11.24 -22.71 5.58
CA SER A 474 -11.91 -23.96 5.26
C SER A 474 -12.35 -24.71 6.53
N PRO A 475 -13.66 -25.02 6.71
CA PRO A 475 -14.80 -24.36 6.07
C PRO A 475 -14.98 -22.92 6.58
N THR A 476 -15.78 -22.12 5.88
CA THR A 476 -16.17 -20.77 6.30
C THR A 476 -17.60 -20.44 5.87
N GLU A 477 -18.14 -19.31 6.34
CA GLU A 477 -19.46 -18.81 5.96
C GLU A 477 -19.34 -17.38 5.47
N PHE A 478 -19.68 -17.15 4.20
CA PHE A 478 -19.71 -15.81 3.62
C PHE A 478 -21.02 -15.11 3.95
N LYS A 479 -20.92 -13.82 4.26
CA LYS A 479 -22.06 -12.96 4.59
C LYS A 479 -22.06 -11.75 3.69
N SER A 480 -23.20 -11.51 3.07
CA SER A 480 -23.42 -10.37 2.19
C SER A 480 -23.16 -9.04 2.93
N PRO A 481 -22.37 -8.12 2.34
CA PRO A 481 -22.27 -6.76 2.83
C PRO A 481 -23.57 -5.96 2.55
N ASP A 482 -24.31 -6.37 1.52
CA ASP A 482 -25.62 -5.81 1.17
C ASP A 482 -26.72 -6.29 2.13
N PRO A 483 -27.72 -5.44 2.44
CA PRO A 483 -28.87 -5.83 3.26
C PRO A 483 -29.93 -6.62 2.46
N PRO A 484 -30.76 -7.46 3.13
CA PRO A 484 -31.90 -8.12 2.50
C PRO A 484 -32.78 -7.13 1.73
N GLY A 485 -33.04 -7.43 0.45
CA GLY A 485 -33.79 -6.57 -0.47
C GLY A 485 -32.92 -5.81 -1.47
N SER A 486 -31.60 -5.75 -1.28
CA SER A 486 -30.65 -5.34 -2.32
C SER A 486 -30.65 -6.36 -3.48
N PRO A 487 -30.49 -5.94 -4.75
CA PRO A 487 -30.28 -6.86 -5.87
C PRO A 487 -28.96 -7.66 -5.78
N PHE A 488 -28.07 -7.28 -4.86
CA PHE A 488 -26.78 -7.92 -4.59
C PHE A 488 -26.75 -8.69 -3.26
N TYR A 489 -27.89 -8.81 -2.58
CA TYR A 489 -27.96 -9.59 -1.35
C TYR A 489 -27.88 -11.09 -1.64
N TYR A 490 -27.03 -11.78 -0.89
CA TYR A 490 -27.06 -13.23 -0.75
C TYR A 490 -27.17 -13.64 0.73
N PRO A 491 -27.90 -14.71 1.07
CA PRO A 491 -27.98 -15.19 2.45
C PRO A 491 -26.62 -15.76 2.91
N PRO A 492 -26.40 -15.92 4.22
CA PRO A 492 -25.22 -16.59 4.73
C PRO A 492 -24.97 -17.91 3.98
N THR A 493 -23.82 -18.01 3.34
CA THR A 493 -23.51 -19.08 2.38
C THR A 493 -22.29 -19.84 2.87
N HIS A 494 -22.46 -21.15 3.07
CA HIS A 494 -21.36 -22.05 3.44
C HIS A 494 -20.40 -22.20 2.26
N ILE A 495 -19.11 -22.04 2.54
CA ILE A 495 -18.02 -22.17 1.57
C ILE A 495 -17.03 -23.22 2.10
N ASN A 496 -16.66 -24.18 1.26
CA ASN A 496 -15.77 -25.27 1.67
C ASN A 496 -14.31 -24.83 1.65
N TYR A 497 -13.89 -24.06 0.65
CA TYR A 497 -12.51 -23.63 0.44
C TYR A 497 -12.46 -22.19 -0.06
N ALA A 498 -11.85 -21.29 0.71
CA ALA A 498 -11.75 -19.89 0.36
C ALA A 498 -10.31 -19.39 0.48
N ILE A 499 -9.80 -18.74 -0.56
CA ILE A 499 -8.49 -18.08 -0.59
C ILE A 499 -8.74 -16.59 -0.83
N LEU A 500 -8.52 -15.78 0.21
CA LEU A 500 -8.66 -14.32 0.13
C LEU A 500 -7.46 -13.76 -0.62
N TYR A 501 -7.69 -12.99 -1.68
CA TYR A 501 -6.64 -12.28 -2.41
C TYR A 501 -6.72 -10.76 -2.25
N HIS A 502 -7.89 -10.22 -1.88
CA HIS A 502 -8.04 -8.80 -1.57
C HIS A 502 -9.03 -8.54 -0.43
N HIS A 503 -8.63 -7.69 0.53
CA HIS A 503 -9.28 -7.43 1.81
C HIS A 503 -10.74 -6.92 1.74
N GLY A 504 -11.20 -6.47 0.57
CA GLY A 504 -12.61 -6.13 0.31
C GLY A 504 -13.57 -7.34 0.22
N GLY A 505 -13.10 -8.55 0.52
CA GLY A 505 -13.90 -9.77 0.43
C GLY A 505 -13.82 -10.46 -0.93
N TYR A 506 -12.69 -10.33 -1.61
CA TYR A 506 -12.46 -10.97 -2.91
C TYR A 506 -11.70 -12.28 -2.72
N PHE A 507 -12.36 -13.38 -3.08
CA PHE A 507 -11.85 -14.73 -2.87
C PHE A 507 -11.82 -15.55 -4.15
N LEU A 508 -10.87 -16.48 -4.22
CA LEU A 508 -11.00 -17.69 -5.02
C LEU A 508 -11.70 -18.73 -4.15
N HIS A 509 -12.87 -19.22 -4.54
CA HIS A 509 -13.61 -20.19 -3.74
C HIS A 509 -14.50 -21.15 -4.54
N ASP A 510 -14.95 -22.23 -3.89
CA ASP A 510 -15.94 -23.14 -4.47
C ASP A 510 -17.33 -22.51 -4.59
N SER A 511 -18.02 -22.83 -5.68
CA SER A 511 -19.42 -22.47 -5.90
C SER A 511 -20.25 -23.73 -6.14
N TRP A 512 -20.48 -24.52 -5.09
CA TRP A 512 -21.22 -25.80 -5.16
C TRP A 512 -22.66 -25.67 -5.70
N TRP A 513 -23.20 -24.45 -5.74
CA TRP A 513 -24.50 -24.13 -6.32
C TRP A 513 -24.49 -23.98 -7.86
N ARG A 514 -23.31 -23.86 -8.48
CA ARG A 514 -23.15 -23.57 -9.92
C ARG A 514 -22.65 -24.78 -10.69
N VAL A 515 -23.22 -25.00 -11.88
CA VAL A 515 -22.78 -26.06 -12.79
C VAL A 515 -22.11 -25.50 -14.05
N ASN A 516 -22.54 -24.34 -14.55
CA ASN A 516 -21.97 -23.72 -15.74
C ASN A 516 -20.81 -22.79 -15.38
N TYR A 517 -19.68 -22.94 -16.08
CA TYR A 517 -18.48 -22.11 -15.95
C TYR A 517 -17.93 -21.77 -17.35
N GLY A 518 -17.19 -20.67 -17.47
CA GLY A 518 -16.59 -20.22 -18.72
C GLY A 518 -17.23 -18.96 -19.30
N PRO A 519 -16.85 -18.56 -20.52
CA PRO A 519 -17.21 -17.25 -21.09
C PRO A 519 -18.72 -17.03 -21.13
N GLY A 520 -19.16 -15.86 -20.67
CA GLY A 520 -20.55 -15.45 -20.59
C GLY A 520 -21.25 -15.76 -19.27
N THR A 521 -20.61 -16.53 -18.37
CA THR A 521 -21.20 -16.84 -17.05
C THR A 521 -21.06 -15.69 -16.04
N GLU A 522 -20.22 -14.70 -16.33
CA GLU A 522 -20.11 -13.42 -15.64
C GLU A 522 -21.32 -12.52 -15.89
N PHE A 523 -22.04 -12.70 -17.00
CA PHE A 523 -23.27 -11.98 -17.35
C PHE A 523 -24.53 -12.76 -16.94
N PRO A 524 -25.74 -12.17 -17.00
CA PRO A 524 -26.97 -12.93 -16.82
C PRO A 524 -27.06 -14.12 -17.77
N HIS A 525 -27.36 -15.30 -17.25
CA HIS A 525 -27.45 -16.53 -18.03
C HIS A 525 -28.37 -17.54 -17.35
N TYR A 526 -28.60 -18.65 -18.05
CA TYR A 526 -29.24 -19.84 -17.49
C TYR A 526 -28.18 -20.83 -17.00
N ASP A 527 -28.29 -21.28 -15.76
CA ASP A 527 -27.48 -22.37 -15.21
C ASP A 527 -28.26 -23.69 -15.19
N VAL A 528 -27.65 -24.77 -15.67
CA VAL A 528 -28.32 -26.08 -15.75
C VAL A 528 -28.61 -26.69 -14.37
N GLY A 529 -28.00 -26.18 -13.31
CA GLY A 529 -28.31 -26.50 -11.91
C GLY A 529 -29.68 -25.96 -11.45
N GLY A 530 -30.23 -24.97 -12.15
CA GLY A 530 -31.61 -24.50 -11.99
C GLY A 530 -31.87 -23.52 -10.84
N ASP A 531 -30.85 -23.06 -10.11
CA ASP A 531 -30.97 -22.01 -9.08
C ASP A 531 -30.45 -20.66 -9.59
N GLU A 532 -31.21 -20.06 -10.50
CA GLU A 532 -30.84 -18.78 -11.14
C GLU A 532 -30.70 -17.62 -10.15
N THR A 533 -31.23 -17.76 -8.93
CA THR A 533 -31.05 -16.76 -7.87
C THR A 533 -29.58 -16.66 -7.45
N PHE A 534 -28.84 -17.77 -7.53
CA PHE A 534 -27.43 -17.86 -7.12
C PHE A 534 -26.46 -18.04 -8.30
N SER A 535 -26.86 -18.78 -9.33
CA SER A 535 -26.00 -19.13 -10.45
C SER A 535 -26.28 -18.35 -11.73
N GLY A 536 -27.41 -17.62 -11.82
CA GLY A 536 -27.88 -16.99 -13.06
C GLY A 536 -27.14 -15.71 -13.47
N SER A 537 -26.02 -15.38 -12.84
CA SER A 537 -25.13 -14.25 -13.20
C SER A 537 -23.75 -14.44 -12.58
N GLY A 538 -22.78 -13.58 -12.88
CA GLY A 538 -21.46 -13.59 -12.23
C GLY A 538 -21.51 -13.40 -10.71
N SER A 539 -20.37 -13.62 -10.07
CA SER A 539 -20.23 -13.49 -8.62
C SER A 539 -20.25 -12.01 -8.16
N HIS A 540 -20.06 -11.77 -6.86
CA HIS A 540 -19.91 -10.43 -6.26
C HIS A 540 -18.42 -10.05 -6.15
N GLY A 541 -17.65 -10.26 -7.22
CA GLY A 541 -16.20 -9.97 -7.30
C GLY A 541 -15.28 -11.18 -7.06
N CYS A 542 -15.80 -12.27 -6.51
CA CYS A 542 -15.01 -13.49 -6.32
C CYS A 542 -14.74 -14.27 -7.62
N VAL A 543 -13.76 -15.15 -7.61
CA VAL A 543 -13.52 -16.14 -8.67
C VAL A 543 -14.13 -17.47 -8.22
N ASN A 544 -15.26 -17.82 -8.80
CA ASN A 544 -16.02 -19.04 -8.50
C ASN A 544 -15.45 -20.23 -9.26
N MET A 545 -15.21 -21.33 -8.55
CA MET A 545 -14.62 -22.56 -9.07
C MET A 545 -15.54 -23.76 -8.81
N PRO A 546 -15.52 -24.81 -9.66
CA PRO A 546 -16.10 -26.09 -9.31
C PRO A 546 -15.49 -26.61 -8.00
N GLU A 547 -16.30 -27.22 -7.13
CA GLU A 547 -15.88 -27.61 -5.77
C GLU A 547 -14.64 -28.53 -5.76
N ASP A 548 -14.56 -29.49 -6.68
CA ASP A 548 -13.42 -30.38 -6.81
C ASP A 548 -12.14 -29.65 -7.23
N LYS A 549 -12.26 -28.59 -8.04
CA LYS A 549 -11.16 -27.73 -8.47
C LYS A 549 -10.72 -26.80 -7.35
N ALA A 550 -11.67 -26.20 -6.63
CA ALA A 550 -11.38 -25.38 -5.45
C ALA A 550 -10.62 -26.18 -4.38
N ALA A 551 -11.10 -27.40 -4.07
CA ALA A 551 -10.43 -28.31 -3.14
C ALA A 551 -8.99 -28.62 -3.58
N TRP A 552 -8.79 -28.87 -4.88
CA TRP A 552 -7.47 -29.14 -5.43
C TRP A 552 -6.55 -27.92 -5.35
N ILE A 553 -7.02 -26.73 -5.76
CA ILE A 553 -6.25 -25.48 -5.65
C ILE A 553 -5.89 -25.20 -4.20
N TYR A 554 -6.84 -25.34 -3.27
CA TYR A 554 -6.62 -25.11 -1.85
C TYR A 554 -5.57 -26.07 -1.26
N ALA A 555 -5.52 -27.32 -1.73
CA ALA A 555 -4.55 -28.30 -1.25
C ALA A 555 -3.16 -28.17 -1.89
N ASN A 556 -3.05 -27.53 -3.07
CA ASN A 556 -1.82 -27.49 -3.88
C ASN A 556 -1.23 -26.08 -4.04
N THR A 557 -1.72 -25.10 -3.27
CA THR A 557 -1.20 -23.73 -3.19
C THR A 557 -1.05 -23.32 -1.74
N ASP A 558 -0.32 -22.25 -1.47
CA ASP A 558 -0.06 -21.76 -0.11
C ASP A 558 -0.07 -20.22 -0.03
N PHE A 559 0.43 -19.66 1.07
CA PHE A 559 0.54 -18.21 1.26
C PHE A 559 1.62 -17.53 0.39
N ASN A 560 2.52 -18.30 -0.23
CA ASN A 560 3.56 -17.80 -1.13
C ASN A 560 3.12 -17.84 -2.61
N THR A 561 1.89 -18.27 -2.88
CA THR A 561 1.34 -18.27 -4.24
C THR A 561 0.91 -16.86 -4.62
N SER A 562 1.39 -16.35 -5.76
CA SER A 562 0.87 -15.11 -6.36
C SER A 562 -0.36 -15.41 -7.21
N ILE A 563 -1.25 -14.41 -7.31
CA ILE A 563 -2.48 -14.46 -8.08
C ILE A 563 -2.48 -13.27 -9.02
N ILE A 564 -2.58 -13.51 -10.31
CA ILE A 564 -2.73 -12.49 -11.33
C ILE A 564 -4.15 -12.61 -11.90
N ILE A 565 -4.92 -11.53 -11.87
CA ILE A 565 -6.22 -11.45 -12.52
C ILE A 565 -6.11 -10.38 -13.59
N TYR A 566 -6.56 -10.68 -14.81
CA TYR A 566 -6.53 -9.74 -15.91
C TYR A 566 -7.70 -9.88 -16.87
#